data_AF-A0A419KAL8-F1
#
_entry.id   AF-A0A419KAL8-F1
#
_cell.length_a   1.000
_cell.length_b   1.000
_cell.length_c   1.000
_cell.angle_alpha   90.00
_cell.angle_beta   90.00
_cell.angle_gamma   90.00
#
_symmetry.space_group_name_H-M   'P 1'
#
loop_
_entity.id
_entity.type
_entity.pdbx_description
1 polymer ?
#
loop_
_entity_poly.entity_id
_entity_poly.type
_entity_poly.pdbx_seq_one_letter_code
_entity_poly.pdbx_strand_id
1 'polypeptide(L)'
;NIEGLNIELITCPGIMGEKEVEKAGLKAKILPMKLGEETSAEDTKNAVELLAAEKVDLIVFVGGDGTAKDIFDAMQKCGQLPVLGVPSGVKMYSGIFAVNPIDAAEVVAAFTEEKAEIAEFEIMDADEKAIRSDAFAVKLHGFLKGPFVPARIQGSKQVSPETVDEKENQKAIARFIIEEMQPDGTYILGPGTTVKTIAELLGVEKTVLGVDVYKKGRVVLDVDERKILEEVEDWRKTWIILSPIGHQGILLGRGNQQISPEIIKKVGKQRIIVAATRSKLRGIEGNVLRVDTGDAEVDNMLRGYIKVVTDYREWRLMPVQ
;
A
#
# COMPACT_ATOMS: atom_id res chain seq x y z
N ASN A 1 -2.47 28.10 -6.07
CA ASN A 1 -1.70 27.53 -4.94
C ASN A 1 -0.23 27.28 -5.23
N ILE A 2 0.25 27.39 -6.49
CA ILE A 2 1.68 27.28 -6.83
C ILE A 2 2.31 28.60 -7.29
N GLU A 3 1.53 29.68 -7.35
CA GLU A 3 2.03 31.03 -7.66
C GLU A 3 2.98 31.49 -6.56
N GLY A 4 4.27 31.57 -6.89
CA GLY A 4 5.35 31.91 -5.95
C GLY A 4 6.43 30.83 -5.79
N LEU A 5 6.19 29.62 -6.31
CA LEU A 5 7.22 28.57 -6.37
C LEU A 5 8.10 28.75 -7.62
N ASN A 6 9.40 28.54 -7.49
CA ASN A 6 10.34 28.57 -8.61
C ASN A 6 10.28 27.25 -9.37
N ILE A 7 9.28 27.08 -10.23
CA ILE A 7 9.01 25.85 -10.99
C ILE A 7 9.05 26.15 -12.49
N GLU A 8 9.78 25.33 -13.24
CA GLU A 8 9.65 25.25 -14.69
C GLU A 8 8.63 24.17 -15.05
N LEU A 9 7.58 24.54 -15.78
CA LEU A 9 6.55 23.59 -16.23
C LEU A 9 6.90 23.07 -17.62
N ILE A 10 6.90 21.75 -17.78
CA ILE A 10 6.94 21.06 -19.06
C ILE A 10 5.64 20.27 -19.20
N THR A 11 4.95 20.38 -20.34
CA THR A 11 3.64 19.73 -20.52
C THR A 11 3.43 19.21 -21.94
N CYS A 12 2.42 18.35 -22.08
CA CYS A 12 2.02 17.77 -23.36
C CYS A 12 1.16 18.76 -24.17
N PRO A 13 1.20 18.68 -25.51
CA PRO A 13 0.41 19.55 -26.37
C PRO A 13 -1.11 19.33 -26.23
N GLY A 14 -1.89 20.30 -26.69
CA GLY A 14 -3.34 20.21 -26.85
C GLY A 14 -4.09 19.84 -25.57
N ILE A 15 -4.92 18.79 -25.66
CA ILE A 15 -5.84 18.37 -24.59
C ILE A 15 -5.14 17.66 -23.42
N MET A 16 -3.85 17.29 -23.57
CA MET A 16 -3.10 16.59 -22.52
C MET A 16 -2.40 17.54 -21.54
N GLY A 17 -2.44 18.86 -21.74
CA GLY A 17 -1.92 19.81 -20.75
C GLY A 17 -1.82 21.26 -21.21
N GLU A 18 -1.37 21.51 -22.45
CA GLU A 18 -1.18 22.85 -23.02
C GLU A 18 -2.41 23.75 -22.82
N LYS A 19 -3.61 23.27 -23.17
CA LYS A 19 -4.85 24.04 -23.04
C LYS A 19 -5.17 24.41 -21.58
N GLU A 20 -4.83 23.56 -20.62
CA GLU A 20 -5.09 23.82 -19.20
C GLU A 20 -4.06 24.78 -18.61
N VAL A 21 -2.80 24.69 -19.04
CA VAL A 21 -1.75 25.67 -18.69
C VAL A 21 -2.11 27.06 -19.21
N GLU A 22 -2.57 27.17 -20.46
CA GLU A 22 -3.03 28.43 -21.05
C GLU A 22 -4.22 29.03 -20.29
N LYS A 23 -5.24 28.21 -19.98
CA LYS A 23 -6.41 28.66 -19.20
C LYS A 23 -6.02 29.13 -17.80
N ALA A 24 -5.04 28.48 -17.18
CA ALA A 24 -4.53 28.87 -15.87
C ALA A 24 -3.63 30.13 -15.91
N GLY A 25 -3.33 30.67 -17.09
CA GLY A 25 -2.44 31.83 -17.26
C GLY A 25 -0.97 31.52 -16.96
N LEU A 26 -0.58 30.25 -16.99
CA LEU A 26 0.77 29.79 -16.71
C LEU A 26 1.59 29.68 -18.01
N LYS A 27 2.92 29.58 -17.88
CA LYS A 27 3.84 29.33 -18.99
C LYS A 27 4.45 27.94 -18.83
N ALA A 28 4.52 27.18 -19.92
CA ALA A 28 5.17 25.88 -19.95
C ALA A 28 5.94 25.65 -21.27
N LYS A 29 6.99 24.83 -21.22
CA LYS A 29 7.62 24.24 -22.39
C LYS A 29 6.76 23.08 -22.90
N ILE A 30 6.41 23.09 -24.17
CA ILE A 30 5.57 22.03 -24.77
C ILE A 30 6.45 20.91 -25.32
N LEU A 31 6.10 19.66 -25.00
CA LEU A 31 6.81 18.49 -25.51
C LEU A 31 6.61 18.33 -27.03
N PRO A 32 7.64 17.90 -27.78
CA PRO A 32 7.58 17.75 -29.23
C PRO A 32 6.90 16.42 -29.64
N MET A 33 5.64 16.22 -29.26
CA MET A 33 4.83 15.05 -29.63
C MET A 33 3.62 15.44 -30.49
N LYS A 34 3.11 14.48 -31.28
CA LYS A 34 1.89 14.66 -32.08
C LYS A 34 0.75 13.89 -31.44
N LEU A 35 -0.41 14.53 -31.32
CA LEU A 35 -1.62 13.91 -30.79
C LEU A 35 -2.66 13.73 -31.91
N GLY A 36 -3.46 12.68 -31.79
CA GLY A 36 -4.69 12.50 -32.56
C GLY A 36 -5.85 13.36 -32.03
N GLU A 37 -7.05 13.13 -32.57
CA GLU A 37 -8.28 13.75 -32.04
C GLU A 37 -8.64 13.20 -30.64
N GLU A 38 -8.35 11.93 -30.40
CA GLU A 38 -8.45 11.27 -29.09
C GLU A 38 -7.07 10.86 -28.59
N THR A 39 -6.90 10.83 -27.27
CA THR A 39 -5.67 10.39 -26.60
C THR A 39 -5.72 8.91 -26.27
N SER A 40 -4.57 8.26 -26.35
CA SER A 40 -4.37 6.85 -26.10
C SER A 40 -3.37 6.58 -24.97
N ALA A 41 -3.32 5.32 -24.52
CA ALA A 41 -2.29 4.83 -23.61
C ALA A 41 -0.87 5.08 -24.15
N GLU A 42 -0.67 4.95 -25.47
CA GLU A 42 0.63 5.15 -26.10
C GLU A 42 1.07 6.63 -26.05
N ASP A 43 0.11 7.56 -26.11
CA ASP A 43 0.40 8.99 -25.93
C ASP A 43 0.91 9.28 -24.52
N THR A 44 0.34 8.63 -23.50
CA THR A 44 0.82 8.72 -22.11
C THR A 44 2.24 8.15 -21.99
N LYS A 45 2.51 6.99 -22.60
CA LYS A 45 3.84 6.34 -22.55
C LYS A 45 4.90 7.19 -23.24
N ASN A 46 4.60 7.72 -24.43
CA ASN A 46 5.47 8.62 -25.17
C ASN A 46 5.75 9.92 -24.38
N ALA A 47 4.74 10.50 -23.74
CA ALA A 47 4.92 11.68 -22.89
C ALA A 47 5.90 11.42 -21.75
N VAL A 48 5.79 10.26 -21.07
CA VAL A 48 6.70 9.88 -19.98
C VAL A 48 8.13 9.71 -20.49
N GLU A 49 8.33 9.05 -21.62
CA GLU A 49 9.66 8.87 -22.22
C GLU A 49 10.31 10.22 -22.59
N LEU A 50 9.54 11.17 -23.13
CA LEU A 50 10.00 12.52 -23.45
C LEU A 50 10.32 13.34 -22.19
N LEU A 51 9.47 13.28 -21.15
CA LEU A 51 9.73 13.94 -19.87
C LEU A 51 11.00 13.39 -19.20
N ALA A 52 11.22 12.08 -19.30
CA ALA A 52 12.44 11.45 -18.80
C ALA A 52 13.69 11.92 -19.57
N ALA A 53 13.59 12.04 -20.89
CA ALA A 53 14.68 12.58 -21.72
C ALA A 53 15.01 14.05 -21.39
N GLU A 54 14.00 14.84 -21.02
CA GLU A 54 14.12 16.22 -20.54
C GLU A 54 14.62 16.32 -19.08
N LYS A 55 14.77 15.20 -18.37
CA LYS A 55 15.27 15.10 -17.00
C LYS A 55 14.50 15.95 -15.98
N VAL A 56 13.17 15.90 -16.06
CA VAL A 56 12.32 16.56 -15.06
C VAL A 56 12.51 15.97 -13.65
N ASP A 57 12.34 16.79 -12.62
CA ASP A 57 12.49 16.35 -11.23
C ASP A 57 11.27 15.57 -10.70
N LEU A 58 10.08 15.90 -11.20
CA LEU A 58 8.80 15.30 -10.80
C LEU A 58 7.83 15.28 -11.98
N ILE A 59 7.17 14.14 -12.17
CA ILE A 59 6.05 14.00 -13.11
C ILE A 59 4.75 14.07 -12.33
N VAL A 60 3.87 15.00 -12.71
CA VAL A 60 2.52 15.10 -12.15
C VAL A 60 1.52 14.76 -13.24
N PHE A 61 0.62 13.82 -12.98
CA PHE A 61 -0.41 13.41 -13.94
C PHE A 61 -1.80 13.49 -13.33
N VAL A 62 -2.80 13.79 -14.16
CA VAL A 62 -4.22 13.76 -13.79
C VAL A 62 -4.85 12.54 -14.44
N GLY A 63 -5.44 11.64 -13.66
CA GLY A 63 -5.97 10.40 -14.22
C GLY A 63 -6.49 9.42 -13.17
N GLY A 64 -6.70 8.18 -13.61
CA GLY A 64 -7.04 7.03 -12.76
C GLY A 64 -5.99 5.92 -12.87
N ASP A 65 -6.30 4.75 -12.30
CA ASP A 65 -5.35 3.62 -12.22
C ASP A 65 -4.83 3.15 -13.59
N GLY A 66 -5.65 3.23 -14.65
CA GLY A 66 -5.20 2.93 -16.01
C GLY A 66 -4.05 3.84 -16.47
N THR A 67 -4.14 5.14 -16.20
CA THR A 67 -3.07 6.10 -16.51
C THR A 67 -1.83 5.83 -15.66
N ALA A 68 -2.02 5.53 -14.37
CA ALA A 68 -0.91 5.18 -13.47
C ALA A 68 -0.16 3.92 -13.96
N LYS A 69 -0.90 2.93 -14.47
CA LYS A 69 -0.36 1.72 -15.10
C LYS A 69 0.43 2.03 -16.37
N ASP A 70 -0.09 2.89 -17.24
CA ASP A 70 0.60 3.28 -18.46
C ASP A 70 1.92 4.02 -18.15
N ILE A 71 1.92 4.89 -17.15
CA ILE A 71 3.14 5.57 -16.68
C ILE A 71 4.14 4.55 -16.12
N PHE A 72 3.68 3.58 -15.32
CA PHE A 72 4.54 2.51 -14.80
C PHE A 72 5.22 1.72 -15.92
N ASP A 73 4.47 1.32 -16.95
CA ASP A 73 5.01 0.58 -18.09
C ASP A 73 6.09 1.37 -18.84
N ALA A 74 5.89 2.68 -19.01
CA ALA A 74 6.87 3.56 -19.66
C ALA A 74 8.14 3.73 -18.80
N MET A 75 7.99 3.88 -17.48
CA MET A 75 9.11 4.02 -16.54
C MET A 75 10.06 2.82 -16.57
N GLN A 76 9.57 1.61 -16.84
CA GLN A 76 10.43 0.43 -16.99
C GLN A 76 11.46 0.56 -18.10
N LYS A 77 11.23 1.44 -19.09
CA LYS A 77 12.12 1.65 -20.23
C LYS A 77 13.05 2.85 -20.06
N CYS A 78 12.60 3.89 -19.34
CA CYS A 78 13.25 5.20 -19.35
C CYS A 78 13.81 5.66 -17.99
N GLY A 79 13.52 4.98 -16.87
CA GLY A 79 14.11 5.25 -15.56
C GLY A 79 13.10 5.35 -14.41
N GLN A 80 13.56 5.70 -13.21
CA GLN A 80 12.72 5.85 -12.01
C GLN A 80 12.64 7.31 -11.55
N LEU A 81 11.92 8.13 -12.30
CA LEU A 81 11.59 9.49 -11.87
C LEU A 81 10.48 9.48 -10.81
N PRO A 82 10.47 10.43 -9.86
CA PRO A 82 9.33 10.64 -8.98
C PRO A 82 8.06 10.98 -9.78
N VAL A 83 6.94 10.37 -9.38
CA VAL A 83 5.62 10.55 -9.97
C VAL A 83 4.61 10.91 -8.88
N LEU A 84 3.67 11.80 -9.19
CA LEU A 84 2.52 12.13 -8.35
C LEU A 84 1.24 12.08 -9.18
N GLY A 85 0.27 11.31 -8.74
CA GLY A 85 -1.06 11.26 -9.34
C GLY A 85 -2.01 12.29 -8.73
N VAL A 86 -2.83 12.93 -9.57
CA VAL A 86 -3.95 13.78 -9.19
C VAL A 86 -5.25 13.06 -9.55
N PRO A 87 -6.16 12.80 -8.59
CA PRO A 87 -7.42 12.13 -8.87
C PRO A 87 -8.26 12.85 -9.92
N SER A 88 -8.71 12.12 -10.94
CA SER A 88 -9.80 12.57 -11.82
C SER A 88 -11.16 11.91 -11.51
N GLY A 89 -11.22 11.00 -10.54
CA GLY A 89 -12.42 10.27 -10.15
C GLY A 89 -12.38 9.70 -8.73
N VAL A 90 -13.46 9.00 -8.34
CA VAL A 90 -13.67 8.53 -6.95
C VAL A 90 -13.24 7.07 -6.69
N LYS A 91 -12.67 6.38 -7.69
CA LYS A 91 -12.32 4.94 -7.60
C LYS A 91 -10.88 4.70 -8.00
N MET A 92 -9.94 5.12 -7.16
CA MET A 92 -8.52 4.87 -7.38
C MET A 92 -7.96 3.91 -6.34
N TYR A 93 -7.29 2.89 -6.83
CA TYR A 93 -6.71 1.80 -6.05
C TYR A 93 -5.18 1.82 -6.08
N SER A 94 -4.52 2.72 -6.78
CA SER A 94 -3.06 2.91 -6.74
C SER A 94 -2.67 3.95 -5.69
N GLY A 95 -1.53 3.71 -5.04
CA GLY A 95 -1.07 4.54 -3.93
C GLY A 95 -0.44 5.84 -4.41
N ILE A 96 -0.15 5.96 -5.71
CA ILE A 96 0.58 7.10 -6.27
C ILE A 96 -0.22 8.42 -6.26
N PHE A 97 -1.52 8.36 -5.96
CA PHE A 97 -2.41 9.51 -6.04
C PHE A 97 -2.41 10.34 -4.76
N ALA A 98 -2.53 11.67 -4.89
CA ALA A 98 -2.92 12.55 -3.79
C ALA A 98 -4.36 12.30 -3.34
N VAL A 99 -4.73 12.69 -2.11
CA VAL A 99 -6.10 12.55 -1.58
C VAL A 99 -7.11 13.35 -2.42
N ASN A 100 -6.72 14.54 -2.87
CA ASN A 100 -7.50 15.38 -3.78
C ASN A 100 -6.54 16.36 -4.52
N PRO A 101 -7.03 17.13 -5.51
CA PRO A 101 -6.19 18.08 -6.25
C PRO A 101 -5.56 19.19 -5.40
N ILE A 102 -6.18 19.61 -4.30
CA ILE A 102 -5.60 20.60 -3.39
C ILE A 102 -4.39 20.00 -2.68
N ASP A 103 -4.54 18.78 -2.14
CA ASP A 103 -3.45 18.04 -1.51
C ASP A 103 -2.30 17.75 -2.48
N ALA A 104 -2.60 17.47 -3.76
CA ALA A 104 -1.58 17.31 -4.78
C ALA A 104 -0.71 18.57 -4.94
N ALA A 105 -1.33 19.75 -4.98
CA ALA A 105 -0.59 21.00 -5.04
C ALA A 105 0.28 21.23 -3.80
N GLU A 106 -0.20 20.83 -2.62
CA GLU A 106 0.59 20.91 -1.38
C GLU A 106 1.75 19.91 -1.36
N VAL A 107 1.60 18.72 -1.97
CA VAL A 107 2.68 17.75 -2.15
C VAL A 107 3.74 18.30 -3.12
N VAL A 108 3.33 18.91 -4.24
CA VAL A 108 4.26 19.56 -5.17
C VAL A 108 5.03 20.67 -4.46
N ALA A 109 4.36 21.52 -3.68
CA ALA A 109 5.02 22.59 -2.93
C ALA A 109 6.05 22.05 -1.93
N ALA A 110 5.66 21.01 -1.16
CA ALA A 110 6.56 20.36 -0.22
C ALA A 110 7.77 19.70 -0.90
N PHE A 111 7.58 19.13 -2.10
CA PHE A 111 8.66 18.57 -2.90
C PHE A 111 9.63 19.65 -3.37
N THR A 112 9.14 20.78 -3.89
CA THR A 112 9.97 21.93 -4.30
C THR A 112 10.75 22.54 -3.13
N GLU A 113 10.22 22.48 -1.92
CA GLU A 113 10.90 22.94 -0.70
C GLU A 113 11.80 21.88 -0.06
N GLU A 114 12.01 20.72 -0.70
CA GLU A 114 12.78 19.58 -0.19
C GLU A 114 12.28 19.04 1.17
N LYS A 115 10.98 19.23 1.46
CA LYS A 115 10.31 18.75 2.69
C LYS A 115 9.54 17.45 2.50
N ALA A 116 9.38 17.00 1.26
CA ALA A 116 8.76 15.71 0.95
C ALA A 116 9.82 14.61 0.84
N GLU A 117 9.57 13.47 1.46
CA GLU A 117 10.40 12.27 1.30
C GLU A 117 10.00 11.52 0.02
N ILE A 118 10.93 10.80 -0.61
CA ILE A 118 10.59 9.90 -1.72
C ILE A 118 10.23 8.52 -1.17
N ALA A 119 9.06 8.03 -1.56
CA ALA A 119 8.54 6.72 -1.19
C ALA A 119 8.17 5.90 -2.43
N GLU A 120 8.06 4.58 -2.26
CA GLU A 120 7.51 3.68 -3.28
C GLU A 120 6.01 3.48 -3.05
N PHE A 121 5.23 3.55 -4.12
CA PHE A 121 3.79 3.49 -4.11
C PHE A 121 3.29 2.38 -5.04
N GLU A 122 2.35 1.58 -4.53
CA GLU A 122 1.71 0.50 -5.26
C GLU A 122 0.93 1.04 -6.47
N ILE A 123 1.16 0.46 -7.63
CA ILE A 123 0.34 0.66 -8.82
C ILE A 123 -0.54 -0.58 -8.96
N MET A 124 -1.85 -0.38 -8.91
CA MET A 124 -2.81 -1.48 -8.93
C MET A 124 -3.48 -1.59 -10.30
N ASP A 125 -3.58 -2.81 -10.80
CA ASP A 125 -4.38 -3.17 -11.96
C ASP A 125 -5.79 -3.53 -11.50
N ALA A 126 -6.67 -2.54 -11.55
CA ALA A 126 -8.08 -2.72 -11.33
C ALA A 126 -8.74 -2.98 -12.70
N ASP A 127 -8.97 -4.26 -13.05
CA ASP A 127 -9.64 -4.59 -14.30
C ASP A 127 -11.10 -4.13 -14.25
N GLU A 128 -11.38 -2.98 -14.86
CA GLU A 128 -12.73 -2.40 -14.92
C GLU A 128 -13.79 -3.34 -15.52
N LYS A 129 -13.39 -4.36 -16.31
CA LYS A 129 -14.31 -5.39 -16.82
C LYS A 129 -14.62 -6.44 -15.76
N ALA A 130 -13.63 -6.85 -14.96
CA ALA A 130 -13.82 -7.80 -13.86
C ALA A 130 -14.64 -7.20 -12.70
N ILE A 131 -14.43 -5.91 -12.41
CA ILE A 131 -15.18 -5.13 -11.41
C ILE A 131 -16.68 -5.04 -11.75
N ARG A 132 -17.02 -5.08 -13.05
CA ARG A 132 -18.41 -5.07 -13.54
C ARG A 132 -19.13 -6.41 -13.36
N SER A 133 -18.41 -7.48 -13.04
CA SER A 133 -18.94 -8.85 -12.92
C SER A 133 -18.91 -9.40 -11.48
N ASP A 134 -18.92 -8.53 -10.45
CA ASP A 134 -18.82 -8.88 -9.01
C ASP A 134 -17.56 -9.69 -8.60
N ALA A 135 -16.63 -9.94 -9.52
CA ALA A 135 -15.32 -10.49 -9.24
C ALA A 135 -14.34 -9.32 -9.00
N PHE A 136 -14.25 -8.87 -7.76
CA PHE A 136 -13.36 -7.77 -7.37
C PHE A 136 -11.88 -8.23 -7.39
N ALA A 137 -11.29 -8.32 -8.57
CA ALA A 137 -9.90 -8.73 -8.78
C ALA A 137 -9.03 -7.48 -9.00
N VAL A 138 -8.45 -6.95 -7.93
CA VAL A 138 -7.42 -5.90 -8.00
C VAL A 138 -6.07 -6.57 -7.82
N LYS A 139 -5.18 -6.47 -8.82
CA LYS A 139 -3.83 -7.07 -8.80
C LYS A 139 -2.77 -5.99 -8.65
N LEU A 140 -1.69 -6.28 -7.93
CA LEU A 140 -0.53 -5.39 -7.91
C LEU A 140 0.19 -5.45 -9.26
N HIS A 141 0.34 -4.31 -9.93
CA HIS A 141 1.05 -4.17 -11.20
C HIS A 141 2.53 -3.84 -10.99
N GLY A 142 2.85 -3.08 -9.93
CA GLY A 142 4.23 -2.76 -9.56
C GLY A 142 4.33 -1.58 -8.60
N PHE A 143 5.48 -0.92 -8.58
CA PHE A 143 5.75 0.23 -7.71
C PHE A 143 6.33 1.40 -8.51
N LEU A 144 5.84 2.62 -8.23
CA LEU A 144 6.45 3.87 -8.68
C LEU A 144 6.98 4.66 -7.49
N LYS A 145 8.07 5.40 -7.70
CA LYS A 145 8.56 6.35 -6.70
C LYS A 145 7.78 7.65 -6.80
N GLY A 146 7.52 8.30 -5.67
CA GLY A 146 6.85 9.59 -5.64
C GLY A 146 7.09 10.34 -4.33
N PRO A 147 6.76 11.65 -4.30
CA PRO A 147 6.82 12.44 -3.08
C PRO A 147 5.74 11.99 -2.09
N PHE A 148 6.15 11.77 -0.85
CA PHE A 148 5.27 11.42 0.26
C PHE A 148 5.19 12.58 1.25
N VAL A 149 3.95 13.02 1.50
CA VAL A 149 3.61 13.92 2.60
C VAL A 149 2.50 13.25 3.42
N PRO A 150 2.69 13.06 4.74
CA PRO A 150 1.69 12.42 5.59
C PRO A 150 0.30 13.06 5.43
N ALA A 151 -0.74 12.23 5.37
CA ALA A 151 -2.15 12.61 5.23
C ALA A 151 -2.60 13.26 3.90
N ARG A 152 -1.70 13.44 2.92
CA ARG A 152 -2.01 14.11 1.63
C ARG A 152 -2.01 13.18 0.41
N ILE A 153 -1.63 11.92 0.59
CA ILE A 153 -1.60 10.87 -0.45
C ILE A 153 -2.75 9.88 -0.22
N GLN A 154 -3.53 9.59 -1.26
CA GLN A 154 -4.63 8.64 -1.31
C GLN A 154 -4.08 7.23 -1.09
N GLY A 155 -4.25 6.76 0.14
CA GLY A 155 -3.81 5.43 0.55
C GLY A 155 -4.72 4.35 -0.01
N SER A 156 -4.43 3.86 -1.21
CA SER A 156 -4.81 2.50 -1.54
C SER A 156 -3.83 1.55 -0.88
N LYS A 157 -4.26 0.89 0.20
CA LYS A 157 -3.45 -0.10 0.92
C LYS A 157 -1.96 0.28 1.06
N GLN A 158 -1.65 1.54 1.36
CA GLN A 158 -0.26 1.92 1.53
C GLN A 158 0.30 1.31 2.81
N VAL A 159 1.11 0.28 2.58
CA VAL A 159 2.41 0.11 3.22
C VAL A 159 2.99 1.51 3.52
N SER A 160 3.18 1.82 4.79
CA SER A 160 3.88 3.04 5.22
C SER A 160 5.23 3.14 4.48
N PRO A 161 5.62 4.31 3.95
CA PRO A 161 6.95 4.51 3.39
C PRO A 161 7.99 3.95 4.34
N GLU A 162 8.77 2.99 3.86
CA GLU A 162 9.78 2.33 4.67
C GLU A 162 10.99 3.28 4.83
N THR A 163 10.85 4.33 5.64
CA THR A 163 12.00 5.11 6.11
C THR A 163 13.02 4.16 6.75
N VAL A 164 14.29 4.56 6.80
CA VAL A 164 15.33 3.74 7.47
C VAL A 164 14.87 3.37 8.88
N ASP A 165 14.30 4.32 9.60
CA ASP A 165 13.73 4.14 10.94
C ASP A 165 12.55 3.15 10.97
N GLU A 166 11.67 3.19 9.96
CA GLU A 166 10.55 2.25 9.84
C GLU A 166 11.04 0.82 9.60
N LYS A 167 12.05 0.62 8.73
CA LYS A 167 12.68 -0.69 8.52
C LYS A 167 13.36 -1.21 9.78
N GLU A 168 14.06 -0.34 10.50
CA GLU A 168 14.67 -0.70 11.77
C GLU A 168 13.62 -1.10 12.81
N ASN A 169 12.52 -0.35 12.91
CA ASN A 169 11.42 -0.69 13.81
C ASN A 169 10.75 -2.02 13.40
N GLN A 170 10.52 -2.28 12.11
CA GLN A 170 10.02 -3.57 11.62
C GLN A 170 10.98 -4.73 11.98
N LYS A 171 12.29 -4.55 11.79
CA LYS A 171 13.29 -5.56 12.18
C LYS A 171 13.31 -5.81 13.68
N ALA A 172 13.16 -4.76 14.49
CA ALA A 172 13.11 -4.87 15.94
C ALA A 172 11.87 -5.65 16.42
N ILE A 173 10.70 -5.33 15.86
CA ILE A 173 9.45 -6.09 16.06
C ILE A 173 9.64 -7.55 15.64
N ALA A 174 10.19 -7.78 14.45
CA ALA A 174 10.35 -9.11 13.90
C ALA A 174 11.30 -9.98 14.73
N ARG A 175 12.44 -9.44 15.17
CA ARG A 175 13.36 -10.14 16.09
C ARG A 175 12.67 -10.59 17.36
N PHE A 176 11.90 -9.70 17.99
CA PHE A 176 11.19 -10.03 19.23
C PHE A 176 10.14 -11.12 19.00
N ILE A 177 9.36 -11.03 17.91
CA ILE A 177 8.37 -12.07 17.60
C ILE A 177 9.06 -13.42 17.39
N ILE A 178 10.16 -13.47 16.62
CA ILE A 178 10.92 -14.69 16.34
C ILE A 178 11.49 -15.31 17.62
N GLU A 179 12.00 -14.50 18.55
CA GLU A 179 12.50 -14.97 19.86
C GLU A 179 11.40 -15.66 20.69
N GLU A 180 10.16 -15.21 20.57
CA GLU A 180 9.01 -15.75 21.31
C GLU A 180 8.30 -16.92 20.58
N MET A 181 8.69 -17.21 19.32
CA MET A 181 8.11 -18.29 18.55
C MET A 181 8.41 -19.66 19.19
N GLN A 182 7.36 -20.44 19.38
CA GLN A 182 7.44 -21.86 19.72
C GLN A 182 8.08 -22.66 18.56
N PRO A 183 9.14 -23.46 18.82
CA PRO A 183 9.87 -24.21 17.79
C PRO A 183 9.04 -25.21 16.98
N ASP A 184 7.97 -25.74 17.56
CA ASP A 184 7.05 -26.70 16.94
C ASP A 184 5.69 -26.08 16.57
N GLY A 185 5.57 -24.76 16.65
CA GLY A 185 4.36 -24.03 16.31
C GLY A 185 4.12 -23.88 14.81
N THR A 186 2.84 -23.79 14.45
CA THR A 186 2.37 -23.38 13.12
C THR A 186 1.95 -21.92 13.16
N TYR A 187 2.34 -21.13 12.18
CA TYR A 187 2.06 -19.70 12.13
C TYR A 187 1.37 -19.34 10.83
N ILE A 188 0.14 -18.84 10.96
CA ILE A 188 -0.61 -18.25 9.86
C ILE A 188 -0.14 -16.80 9.74
N LEU A 189 0.58 -16.50 8.67
CA LEU A 189 1.19 -15.20 8.41
C LEU A 189 0.23 -14.36 7.57
N GLY A 190 -0.39 -13.35 8.17
CA GLY A 190 -1.25 -12.41 7.49
C GLY A 190 -0.50 -11.50 6.50
N PRO A 191 -1.23 -10.66 5.76
CA PRO A 191 -0.65 -9.74 4.79
C PRO A 191 0.10 -8.58 5.49
N GLY A 192 0.97 -7.92 4.72
CA GLY A 192 1.65 -6.68 5.07
C GLY A 192 3.17 -6.81 5.20
N THR A 193 3.86 -5.68 5.02
CA THR A 193 5.33 -5.60 5.08
C THR A 193 5.90 -5.94 6.44
N THR A 194 5.22 -5.58 7.54
CA THR A 194 5.67 -5.95 8.89
C THR A 194 5.73 -7.47 9.07
N VAL A 195 4.76 -8.21 8.51
CA VAL A 195 4.76 -9.68 8.53
C VAL A 195 5.79 -10.24 7.54
N LYS A 196 6.00 -9.57 6.40
CA LYS A 196 7.06 -9.89 5.45
C LYS A 196 8.45 -9.81 6.10
N THR A 197 8.74 -8.78 6.88
CA THR A 197 10.03 -8.66 7.60
C THR A 197 10.26 -9.82 8.56
N ILE A 198 9.20 -10.35 9.19
CA ILE A 198 9.29 -11.56 10.03
C ILE A 198 9.71 -12.76 9.18
N ALA A 199 9.06 -12.97 8.04
CA ALA A 199 9.40 -14.06 7.12
C ALA A 199 10.83 -13.94 6.58
N GLU A 200 11.26 -12.74 6.19
CA GLU A 200 12.62 -12.47 5.72
C GLU A 200 13.68 -12.82 6.78
N LEU A 201 13.45 -12.47 8.05
CA LEU A 201 14.35 -12.84 9.15
C LEU A 201 14.30 -14.33 9.51
N LEU A 202 13.19 -15.01 9.23
CA LEU A 202 13.08 -16.47 9.31
C LEU A 202 13.76 -17.18 8.12
N GLY A 203 14.21 -16.43 7.10
CA GLY A 203 14.84 -16.98 5.91
C GLY A 203 13.85 -17.67 4.96
N VAL A 204 12.59 -17.28 4.96
CA VAL A 204 11.53 -17.84 4.10
C VAL A 204 10.86 -16.77 3.25
N GLU A 205 10.27 -17.17 2.13
CA GLU A 205 9.49 -16.28 1.27
C GLU A 205 8.14 -15.91 1.90
N LYS A 206 7.55 -14.78 1.46
CA LYS A 206 6.23 -14.31 1.88
C LYS A 206 5.51 -13.60 0.74
N THR A 207 4.22 -13.92 0.59
CA THR A 207 3.28 -13.19 -0.25
C THR A 207 2.81 -11.93 0.48
N VAL A 208 3.23 -10.73 0.06
CA VAL A 208 2.96 -9.49 0.82
C VAL A 208 1.47 -9.23 1.04
N LEU A 209 0.64 -9.45 0.02
CA LEU A 209 -0.81 -9.22 0.10
C LEU A 209 -1.61 -10.51 0.42
N GLY A 210 -0.91 -11.65 0.52
CA GLY A 210 -1.51 -12.95 0.75
C GLY A 210 -1.37 -13.42 2.19
N VAL A 211 -2.01 -14.55 2.47
CA VAL A 211 -1.85 -15.29 3.72
C VAL A 211 -0.96 -16.49 3.41
N ASP A 212 0.04 -16.73 4.25
CA ASP A 212 0.95 -17.87 4.11
C ASP A 212 0.94 -18.70 5.40
N VAL A 213 1.35 -19.97 5.34
CA VAL A 213 1.48 -20.83 6.51
C VAL A 213 2.93 -21.24 6.69
N TYR A 214 3.51 -20.87 7.84
CA TYR A 214 4.87 -21.21 8.23
C TYR A 214 4.89 -22.31 9.30
N LYS A 215 5.73 -23.33 9.12
CA LYS A 215 5.96 -24.42 10.09
C LYS A 215 7.36 -24.99 9.91
N LYS A 216 8.15 -25.03 10.99
CA LYS A 216 9.49 -25.68 11.04
C LYS A 216 10.41 -25.32 9.86
N GLY A 217 10.57 -24.03 9.57
CA GLY A 217 11.45 -23.54 8.49
C GLY A 217 10.88 -23.71 7.07
N ARG A 218 9.63 -24.19 6.92
CA ARG A 218 8.95 -24.30 5.63
C ARG A 218 7.78 -23.34 5.58
N VAL A 219 7.51 -22.82 4.38
CA VAL A 219 6.36 -21.95 4.11
C VAL A 219 5.52 -22.51 2.97
N VAL A 220 4.20 -22.45 3.12
CA VAL A 220 3.23 -22.64 2.05
C VAL A 220 2.67 -21.27 1.72
N LEU A 221 2.90 -20.83 0.48
CA LEU A 221 2.58 -19.47 0.03
C LEU A 221 1.15 -19.37 -0.51
N ASP A 222 0.56 -18.19 -0.33
CA ASP A 222 -0.72 -17.71 -0.88
C ASP A 222 -1.86 -18.71 -0.72
N VAL A 223 -2.12 -19.07 0.54
CA VAL A 223 -3.11 -20.07 0.90
C VAL A 223 -4.49 -19.48 1.03
N ASP A 224 -5.49 -20.24 0.60
CA ASP A 224 -6.90 -20.00 0.91
C ASP A 224 -7.29 -20.68 2.25
N GLU A 225 -8.53 -20.46 2.69
CA GLU A 225 -9.06 -21.06 3.93
C GLU A 225 -8.91 -22.58 3.93
N ARG A 226 -9.28 -23.24 2.83
CA ARG A 226 -9.25 -24.69 2.71
C ARG A 226 -7.82 -25.20 2.91
N LYS A 227 -6.85 -24.56 2.28
CA LYS A 227 -5.45 -24.93 2.39
C LYS A 227 -4.91 -24.69 3.80
N ILE A 228 -5.33 -23.62 4.49
CA ILE A 228 -4.99 -23.43 5.91
C ILE A 228 -5.51 -24.59 6.76
N LEU A 229 -6.76 -25.00 6.55
CA LEU A 229 -7.37 -26.12 7.29
C LEU A 229 -6.66 -27.46 7.01
N GLU A 230 -6.13 -27.67 5.81
CA GLU A 230 -5.37 -28.86 5.43
C GLU A 230 -3.94 -28.87 6.01
N GLU A 231 -3.25 -27.72 6.06
CA GLU A 231 -1.86 -27.61 6.54
C GLU A 231 -1.74 -27.60 8.09
N VAL A 232 -2.80 -27.19 8.79
CA VAL A 232 -2.79 -27.09 10.25
C VAL A 232 -3.19 -28.41 10.90
N GLU A 233 -2.21 -29.12 11.46
CA GLU A 233 -2.42 -30.39 12.18
C GLU A 233 -2.87 -30.19 13.65
N ASP A 234 -2.27 -29.25 14.38
CA ASP A 234 -2.55 -29.00 15.81
C ASP A 234 -2.89 -27.53 16.05
N TRP A 235 -4.20 -27.26 16.14
CA TRP A 235 -4.75 -25.93 16.42
C TRP A 235 -4.34 -25.36 17.79
N ARG A 236 -3.94 -26.21 18.75
CA ARG A 236 -3.47 -25.73 20.07
C ARG A 236 -2.09 -25.09 20.00
N LYS A 237 -1.31 -25.46 18.99
CA LYS A 237 0.02 -24.95 18.67
C LYS A 237 0.00 -24.11 17.37
N THR A 238 -1.11 -23.42 17.13
CA THR A 238 -1.25 -22.55 15.96
C THR A 238 -1.45 -21.11 16.39
N TRP A 239 -0.71 -20.20 15.77
CA TRP A 239 -0.80 -18.75 15.99
C TRP A 239 -1.14 -18.05 14.69
N ILE A 240 -1.77 -16.88 14.81
CA ILE A 240 -1.99 -15.97 13.68
C ILE A 240 -1.16 -14.73 13.93
N ILE A 241 -0.32 -14.35 12.97
CA ILE A 241 0.46 -13.11 13.01
C ILE A 241 -0.16 -12.12 12.03
N LEU A 242 -0.57 -10.95 12.53
CA LEU A 242 -1.26 -9.93 11.75
C LEU A 242 -0.58 -8.57 11.91
N SER A 243 -0.77 -7.72 10.91
CA SER A 243 -0.54 -6.29 11.01
C SER A 243 -1.83 -5.56 10.66
N PRO A 244 -2.19 -4.46 11.35
CA PRO A 244 -3.32 -3.62 10.95
C PRO A 244 -3.15 -3.13 9.50
N ILE A 245 -4.25 -3.14 8.76
CA ILE A 245 -4.31 -2.79 7.35
C ILE A 245 -5.01 -1.43 7.21
N GLY A 246 -4.33 -0.49 6.57
CA GLY A 246 -4.83 0.84 6.24
C GLY A 246 -5.07 1.78 7.43
N HIS A 247 -5.44 3.02 7.14
CA HIS A 247 -5.74 4.07 8.15
C HIS A 247 -6.91 3.68 9.07
N GLN A 248 -7.81 2.82 8.61
CA GLN A 248 -8.98 2.38 9.39
C GLN A 248 -8.63 1.38 10.51
N GLY A 249 -7.40 0.87 10.56
CA GLY A 249 -6.95 -0.07 11.59
C GLY A 249 -7.58 -1.46 11.48
N ILE A 250 -7.90 -1.92 10.27
CA ILE A 250 -8.56 -3.22 10.08
C ILE A 250 -7.56 -4.35 10.41
N LEU A 251 -7.94 -5.23 11.33
CA LEU A 251 -7.10 -6.35 11.76
C LEU A 251 -7.50 -7.67 11.10
N LEU A 252 -8.81 -7.96 11.04
CA LEU A 252 -9.37 -9.18 10.47
C LEU A 252 -10.62 -8.86 9.67
N GLY A 253 -10.84 -9.62 8.60
CA GLY A 253 -11.96 -9.45 7.68
C GLY A 253 -11.48 -8.96 6.33
N ARG A 254 -11.33 -7.64 6.17
CA ARG A 254 -10.96 -7.07 4.87
C ARG A 254 -9.47 -7.25 4.59
N GLY A 255 -9.16 -7.87 3.46
CA GLY A 255 -7.80 -8.06 2.98
C GLY A 255 -7.09 -9.33 3.48
N ASN A 256 -7.73 -10.10 4.37
CA ASN A 256 -7.23 -11.37 4.88
C ASN A 256 -8.36 -12.38 5.15
N GLN A 257 -9.37 -12.40 4.26
CA GLN A 257 -10.57 -13.24 4.36
C GLN A 257 -10.27 -14.74 4.43
N GLN A 258 -9.08 -15.15 3.96
CA GLN A 258 -8.59 -16.52 4.07
C GLN A 258 -8.48 -16.98 5.54
N ILE A 259 -8.30 -16.04 6.48
CA ILE A 259 -8.33 -16.29 7.92
C ILE A 259 -9.80 -16.21 8.38
N SER A 260 -10.53 -17.28 8.09
CA SER A 260 -11.98 -17.34 8.30
C SER A 260 -12.39 -17.35 9.79
N PRO A 261 -13.66 -17.06 10.10
CA PRO A 261 -14.23 -17.24 11.43
C PRO A 261 -13.93 -18.62 12.05
N GLU A 262 -13.98 -19.69 11.25
CA GLU A 262 -13.67 -21.05 11.73
C GLU A 262 -12.21 -21.16 12.19
N ILE A 263 -11.27 -20.65 11.40
CA ILE A 263 -9.84 -20.63 11.74
C ILE A 263 -9.61 -19.81 13.01
N ILE A 264 -10.24 -18.63 13.11
CA ILE A 264 -10.11 -17.74 14.26
C ILE A 264 -10.66 -18.40 15.53
N LYS A 265 -11.79 -19.11 15.47
CA LYS A 265 -12.35 -19.86 16.61
C LYS A 265 -11.40 -20.98 17.06
N LYS A 266 -10.80 -21.73 16.13
CA LYS A 266 -9.85 -22.81 16.46
C LYS A 266 -8.56 -22.28 17.09
N VAL A 267 -8.01 -21.19 16.56
CA VAL A 267 -6.79 -20.56 17.09
C VAL A 267 -7.07 -19.87 18.42
N GLY A 268 -8.15 -19.11 18.51
CA GLY A 268 -8.54 -18.33 19.68
C GLY A 268 -7.75 -17.03 19.84
N LYS A 269 -8.40 -16.02 20.44
CA LYS A 269 -7.86 -14.65 20.60
C LYS A 269 -6.47 -14.60 21.25
N GLN A 270 -6.18 -15.49 22.20
CA GLN A 270 -4.91 -15.48 22.95
C GLN A 270 -3.68 -15.81 22.09
N ARG A 271 -3.87 -16.45 20.93
CA ARG A 271 -2.81 -16.84 19.99
C ARG A 271 -2.78 -15.95 18.73
N ILE A 272 -3.46 -14.81 18.77
CA ILE A 272 -3.33 -13.76 17.75
C ILE A 272 -2.23 -12.79 18.20
N ILE A 273 -1.17 -12.74 17.42
CA ILE A 273 -0.03 -11.85 17.59
C ILE A 273 -0.22 -10.69 16.61
N VAL A 274 -0.32 -9.47 17.13
CA VAL A 274 -0.45 -8.27 16.29
C VAL A 274 0.86 -7.51 16.30
N ALA A 275 1.35 -7.15 15.12
CA ALA A 275 2.62 -6.47 14.89
C ALA A 275 2.38 -5.19 14.09
N ALA A 276 2.79 -4.03 14.62
CA ALA A 276 2.65 -2.76 13.93
C ALA A 276 3.74 -1.79 14.36
N THR A 277 4.33 -1.08 13.40
CA THR A 277 5.28 0.00 13.72
C THR A 277 4.60 1.13 14.47
N ARG A 278 5.41 1.93 15.19
CA ARG A 278 4.90 3.10 15.92
C ARG A 278 4.20 4.07 14.98
N SER A 279 4.77 4.28 13.78
CA SER A 279 4.22 5.13 12.72
C SER A 279 2.85 4.62 12.28
N LYS A 280 2.73 3.33 11.99
CA LYS A 280 1.46 2.71 11.56
C LYS A 280 0.38 2.86 12.63
N LEU A 281 0.69 2.62 13.90
CA LEU A 281 -0.31 2.79 14.98
C LEU A 281 -0.76 4.24 15.17
N ARG A 282 0.14 5.22 15.02
CA ARG A 282 -0.24 6.65 15.10
C ARG A 282 -1.15 7.06 13.95
N GLY A 283 -0.97 6.43 12.80
CA GLY A 283 -1.80 6.63 11.61
C GLY A 283 -3.09 5.81 11.61
N ILE A 284 -3.57 5.26 12.74
CA ILE A 284 -4.87 4.57 12.79
C ILE A 284 -5.95 5.53 13.29
N GLU A 285 -6.99 5.70 12.49
CA GLU A 285 -8.17 6.52 12.80
C GLU A 285 -8.80 6.07 14.13
N GLY A 286 -9.01 7.02 15.03
CA GLY A 286 -9.62 6.76 16.33
C GLY A 286 -8.77 5.89 17.27
N ASN A 287 -7.51 5.57 16.92
CA ASN A 287 -6.63 4.69 17.70
C ASN A 287 -7.29 3.35 18.07
N VAL A 288 -8.11 2.80 17.17
CA VAL A 288 -8.87 1.56 17.39
C VAL A 288 -8.63 0.56 16.28
N LEU A 289 -8.47 -0.71 16.65
CA LEU A 289 -8.41 -1.79 15.68
C LEU A 289 -9.82 -2.29 15.38
N ARG A 290 -10.11 -2.55 14.12
CA ARG A 290 -11.44 -2.98 13.66
C ARG A 290 -11.40 -4.42 13.22
N VAL A 291 -12.42 -5.19 13.57
CA VAL A 291 -12.63 -6.54 13.06
C VAL A 291 -14.00 -6.61 12.37
N ASP A 292 -14.03 -7.26 11.21
CA ASP A 292 -15.24 -7.45 10.42
C ASP A 292 -15.16 -8.83 9.76
N THR A 293 -15.27 -9.90 10.57
CA THR A 293 -15.08 -11.27 10.08
C THR A 293 -16.33 -11.83 9.39
N GLY A 294 -17.44 -11.08 9.40
CA GLY A 294 -18.74 -11.55 8.91
C GLY A 294 -19.43 -12.57 9.84
N ASP A 295 -18.89 -12.80 11.04
CA ASP A 295 -19.44 -13.70 12.06
C ASP A 295 -19.49 -12.96 13.40
N ALA A 296 -20.71 -12.67 13.86
CA ALA A 296 -20.94 -11.87 15.06
C ALA A 296 -20.41 -12.52 16.35
N GLU A 297 -20.28 -13.84 16.41
CA GLU A 297 -19.70 -14.53 17.56
C GLU A 297 -18.18 -14.29 17.60
N VAL A 298 -17.52 -14.37 16.45
CA VAL A 298 -16.07 -14.11 16.32
C VAL A 298 -15.75 -12.66 16.56
N ASP A 299 -16.51 -11.73 15.97
CA ASP A 299 -16.30 -10.30 16.18
C ASP A 299 -16.43 -9.96 17.68
N ASN A 300 -17.44 -10.51 18.37
CA ASN A 300 -17.59 -10.34 19.82
C ASN A 300 -16.47 -10.99 20.63
N MET A 301 -15.96 -12.15 20.22
CA MET A 301 -14.80 -12.79 20.86
C MET A 301 -13.54 -11.91 20.75
N LEU A 302 -13.38 -11.20 19.63
CA LEU A 302 -12.21 -10.38 19.33
C LEU A 302 -12.25 -9.00 20.02
N ARG A 303 -13.43 -8.46 20.32
CA ARG A 303 -13.63 -7.18 21.02
C ARG A 303 -12.89 -7.06 22.36
N GLY A 304 -12.66 -5.82 22.78
CA GLY A 304 -11.97 -5.48 24.02
C GLY A 304 -10.59 -4.92 23.74
N TYR A 305 -9.53 -5.53 24.27
CA TYR A 305 -8.16 -5.08 24.01
C TYR A 305 -7.30 -6.22 23.45
N ILE A 306 -6.31 -5.86 22.65
CA ILE A 306 -5.26 -6.76 22.17
C ILE A 306 -3.90 -6.11 22.36
N LYS A 307 -2.88 -6.94 22.61
CA LYS A 307 -1.48 -6.49 22.66
C LYS A 307 -0.96 -6.39 21.24
N VAL A 308 -0.38 -5.24 20.91
CA VAL A 308 0.33 -5.00 19.65
C VAL A 308 1.79 -4.83 19.97
N VAL A 309 2.65 -5.64 19.34
CA VAL A 309 4.10 -5.49 19.39
C VAL A 309 4.49 -4.27 18.57
N THR A 310 5.13 -3.30 19.20
CA THR A 310 5.47 -1.98 18.60
C THR A 310 6.95 -1.74 18.43
N ASP A 311 7.80 -2.47 19.17
CA ASP A 311 9.26 -2.44 19.07
C ASP A 311 9.84 -3.69 19.76
N TYR A 312 11.16 -3.80 19.82
CA TYR A 312 11.84 -4.88 20.55
C TYR A 312 11.45 -4.88 22.03
N ARG A 313 10.77 -5.95 22.49
CA ARG A 313 10.25 -6.11 23.86
C ARG A 313 9.31 -4.98 24.31
N GLU A 314 8.65 -4.31 23.35
CA GLU A 314 7.67 -3.26 23.61
C GLU A 314 6.31 -3.65 23.06
N TRP A 315 5.26 -3.43 23.85
CA TRP A 315 3.88 -3.63 23.42
C TRP A 315 2.98 -2.48 23.83
N ARG A 316 1.95 -2.23 23.01
CA ARG A 316 0.86 -1.31 23.29
C ARG A 316 -0.47 -2.07 23.34
N LEU A 317 -1.31 -1.76 24.32
CA LEU A 317 -2.68 -2.24 24.34
C LEU A 317 -3.52 -1.35 23.42
N MET A 318 -4.18 -1.97 22.45
CA MET A 318 -5.08 -1.30 21.52
C MET A 318 -6.51 -1.81 21.72
N PRO A 319 -7.52 -0.92 21.73
CA PRO A 319 -8.91 -1.35 21.72
C PRO A 319 -9.25 -2.01 20.39
N VAL A 320 -10.11 -3.02 20.43
CA VAL A 320 -10.65 -3.76 19.29
C VAL A 320 -12.16 -3.63 19.28
N GLN A 321 -12.72 -3.24 18.13
CA GLN A 321 -14.16 -3.04 17.92
C GLN A 321 -14.71 -3.92 16.80
#